data_AF-A0A7Y4TBG9-F1
#
_entry.id   AF-A0A7Y4TBG9-F1
#
_cell.length_a   1.000
_cell.length_b   1.000
_cell.length_c   1.000
_cell.angle_alpha   90.00
_cell.angle_beta   90.00
_cell.angle_gamma   90.00
#
_symmetry.space_group_name_H-M   'P 1'
#
loop_
_entity.id
_entity.type
_entity.pdbx_description
1 polymer ?
#
loop_
_entity_poly.entity_id
_entity_poly.type
_entity_poly.pdbx_seq_one_letter_code
_entity_poly.pdbx_strand_id
1 'polypeptide(L)'
;LDIMEKEPGGFSQFLWKHVDGKPLQNKWPAMKQVPAETPMSQALSKELKKRGFTFCGPTIVYAFAQAVGMVNDHITDCHRHKECAKLAKR
;
A
#
# COMPACT_ATOMS: atom_id res chain seq x y z
N LEU A 1 19.02 9.45 3.33
CA LEU A 1 18.80 8.01 3.04
C LEU A 1 18.97 7.83 1.55
N ASP A 2 19.72 6.83 1.09
CA ASP A 2 20.03 6.64 -0.34
C ASP A 2 18.80 6.72 -1.25
N ILE A 3 17.67 6.15 -0.84
CA ILE A 3 16.41 6.19 -1.61
C ILE A 3 15.77 7.59 -1.70
N MET A 4 16.08 8.49 -0.79
CA MET A 4 15.60 9.89 -0.84
C MET A 4 16.50 10.76 -1.72
N GLU A 5 17.77 10.40 -1.85
CA GLU A 5 18.79 11.23 -2.51
C GLU A 5 19.10 10.75 -3.94
N LYS A 6 19.04 9.44 -4.21
CA LYS A 6 19.51 8.81 -5.45
C LYS A 6 18.40 8.35 -6.39
N GLU A 7 17.19 8.11 -5.89
CA GLU A 7 16.07 7.65 -6.73
C GLU A 7 15.25 8.86 -7.23
N PRO A 8 15.05 9.02 -8.54
CA PRO A 8 14.13 10.04 -9.06
C PRO A 8 12.75 9.93 -8.42
N GLY A 9 12.29 11.03 -7.79
CA GLY A 9 11.05 11.12 -7.02
C GLY A 9 11.02 10.42 -5.66
N GLY A 10 12.17 9.93 -5.20
CA GLY A 10 12.40 9.52 -3.82
C GLY A 10 11.57 8.32 -3.35
N PHE A 11 11.47 8.18 -2.03
CA PHE A 11 10.76 7.06 -1.39
C PHE A 11 9.27 6.99 -1.77
N SER A 12 8.62 8.15 -1.94
CA SER A 12 7.22 8.20 -2.34
C SER A 12 7.02 7.57 -3.72
N GLN A 13 7.73 8.04 -4.75
CA GLN A 13 7.60 7.47 -6.10
C GLN A 13 7.96 5.97 -6.12
N PHE A 14 8.98 5.57 -5.35
CA PHE A 14 9.32 4.16 -5.17
C PHE A 14 8.15 3.33 -4.60
N LEU A 15 7.42 3.82 -3.60
CA LEU A 15 6.27 3.11 -3.05
C LEU A 15 5.12 3.04 -4.05
N TRP A 16 4.75 4.19 -4.62
CA TRP A 16 3.58 4.32 -5.49
C TRP A 16 3.69 3.53 -6.80
N LYS A 17 4.89 3.20 -7.27
CA LYS A 17 5.07 2.31 -8.44
C LYS A 17 4.48 0.91 -8.23
N HIS A 18 4.36 0.45 -6.97
CA HIS A 18 3.81 -0.88 -6.63
C HIS A 18 2.28 -0.92 -6.73
N VAL A 19 1.64 0.23 -6.99
CA VAL A 19 0.20 0.37 -7.21
C VAL A 19 -0.09 1.21 -8.46
N ASP A 20 0.82 1.20 -9.45
CA ASP A 20 0.69 1.95 -10.70
C ASP A 20 0.36 3.46 -10.52
N GLY A 21 0.88 4.05 -9.43
CA GLY A 21 0.66 5.45 -9.08
C GLY A 21 -0.74 5.78 -8.56
N LYS A 22 -1.62 4.79 -8.35
CA LYS A 22 -3.01 5.03 -7.94
C LYS A 22 -3.45 4.09 -6.81
N PRO A 23 -4.23 4.57 -5.83
CA PRO A 23 -4.72 3.71 -4.77
C PRO A 23 -5.54 2.52 -5.29
N LEU A 24 -5.19 1.29 -4.87
CA LEU A 24 -5.99 0.11 -5.18
C LEU A 24 -7.33 0.18 -4.44
N GLN A 25 -8.44 -0.03 -5.16
CA GLN A 25 -9.80 0.08 -4.62
C GLN A 25 -10.43 -1.29 -4.46
N ASN A 26 -10.25 -1.91 -3.30
CA ASN A 26 -10.88 -3.18 -2.98
C ASN A 26 -12.34 -2.98 -2.53
N LYS A 27 -13.09 -4.07 -2.52
CA LYS A 27 -14.51 -4.09 -2.18
C LYS A 27 -14.83 -5.31 -1.31
N TRP A 28 -14.17 -5.40 -0.16
CA TRP A 28 -14.41 -6.49 0.79
C TRP A 28 -15.73 -6.29 1.53
N PRO A 29 -16.69 -7.23 1.45
CA PRO A 29 -17.93 -7.15 2.22
C PRO A 29 -17.75 -7.23 3.74
N ALA A 30 -16.71 -7.93 4.22
CA ALA A 30 -16.46 -8.14 5.63
C ALA A 30 -14.96 -8.22 5.95
N MET A 31 -14.59 -7.87 7.20
CA MET A 31 -13.19 -7.84 7.65
C MET A 31 -12.45 -9.17 7.45
N LYS A 32 -13.13 -10.30 7.62
CA LYS A 32 -12.55 -11.64 7.44
C LYS A 32 -12.06 -11.94 6.01
N GLN A 33 -12.47 -11.14 5.03
CA GLN A 33 -12.06 -11.29 3.64
C GLN A 33 -10.85 -10.41 3.29
N VAL A 34 -10.52 -9.43 4.14
CA VAL A 34 -9.33 -8.60 3.97
C VAL A 34 -8.10 -9.48 4.22
N PRO A 35 -7.21 -9.66 3.24
CA PRO A 35 -6.06 -10.53 3.41
C PRO A 35 -5.03 -9.89 4.36
N ALA A 36 -4.22 -10.71 5.02
CA ALA A 36 -3.11 -10.20 5.84
C ALA A 36 -1.93 -9.71 4.99
N GLU A 37 -1.75 -10.25 3.79
CA GLU A 37 -0.72 -9.87 2.82
C GLU A 37 -1.22 -10.09 1.39
N THR A 38 -0.55 -9.46 0.41
CA THR A 38 -0.91 -9.55 -1.01
C THR A 38 0.34 -9.76 -1.86
N PRO A 39 0.19 -10.20 -3.14
CA PRO A 39 1.33 -10.23 -4.06
C PRO A 39 2.09 -8.90 -4.16
N MET A 40 1.36 -7.77 -4.09
CA MET A 40 1.94 -6.43 -4.04
C MET A 40 2.81 -6.24 -2.79
N SER A 41 2.29 -6.58 -1.60
CA SER A 41 3.06 -6.39 -0.36
C SER A 41 4.25 -7.34 -0.25
N GLN A 42 4.16 -8.54 -0.84
CA GLN A 42 5.29 -9.47 -0.96
C GLN A 42 6.40 -8.89 -1.85
N ALA A 43 6.04 -8.32 -3.01
CA ALA A 43 7.00 -7.70 -3.92
C ALA A 43 7.68 -6.48 -3.28
N LEU A 44 6.89 -5.57 -2.69
CA LEU A 44 7.42 -4.39 -2.01
C LEU A 44 8.27 -4.76 -0.77
N SER A 45 7.84 -5.73 0.04
CA SER A 45 8.63 -6.26 1.16
C SER A 45 9.99 -6.76 0.70
N LYS A 46 10.04 -7.52 -0.41
CA LYS A 46 11.28 -8.03 -0.97
C LYS A 46 12.21 -6.89 -1.44
N GLU A 47 11.68 -5.87 -2.09
CA GLU A 47 12.47 -4.71 -2.53
C GLU A 47 12.99 -3.85 -1.36
N LEU A 48 12.17 -3.64 -0.33
CA LEU A 48 12.58 -2.94 0.89
C LEU A 48 13.72 -3.68 1.60
N LYS A 49 13.60 -5.00 1.77
CA LYS A 49 14.66 -5.83 2.37
C LYS A 49 15.96 -5.77 1.57
N LYS A 50 15.88 -5.83 0.24
CA LYS A 50 17.06 -5.67 -0.65
C LYS A 50 17.76 -4.31 -0.49
N ARG A 51 17.02 -3.29 -0.04
CA ARG A 51 17.52 -1.93 0.21
C ARG A 51 17.93 -1.70 1.68
N GLY A 52 18.01 -2.76 2.49
CA GLY A 52 18.49 -2.70 3.87
C GLY A 52 17.45 -2.34 4.91
N PHE A 53 16.17 -2.21 4.54
CA PHE A 53 15.11 -2.04 5.54
C PHE A 53 14.92 -3.35 6.34
N THR A 54 14.78 -3.22 7.65
CA THR A 54 14.48 -4.31 8.57
C THR A 54 13.01 -4.23 9.04
N PHE A 55 12.48 -5.29 9.65
CA PHE A 55 11.09 -5.34 10.13
C PHE A 55 10.02 -4.99 9.08
N CYS A 56 10.28 -5.27 7.81
CA CYS A 56 9.38 -5.01 6.69
C CYS A 56 8.85 -6.31 6.06
N GLY A 57 8.27 -7.20 6.87
CA GLY A 57 7.58 -8.41 6.36
C GLY A 57 6.35 -8.06 5.51
N PRO A 58 5.86 -8.95 4.62
CA PRO A 58 4.75 -8.65 3.72
C PRO A 58 3.46 -8.23 4.44
N THR A 59 3.17 -8.78 5.61
CA THR A 59 2.05 -8.34 6.46
C THR A 59 2.21 -6.90 6.95
N ILE A 60 3.40 -6.55 7.46
CA ILE A 60 3.69 -5.19 7.93
C ILE A 60 3.59 -4.20 6.76
N VAL A 61 4.13 -4.58 5.60
CA VAL A 61 4.08 -3.75 4.39
C VAL A 61 2.64 -3.59 3.89
N TYR A 62 1.81 -4.63 3.97
CA TYR A 62 0.40 -4.51 3.59
C TYR A 62 -0.38 -3.59 4.54
N ALA A 63 -0.19 -3.76 5.85
CA ALA A 63 -0.78 -2.89 6.86
C ALA A 63 -0.35 -1.42 6.67
N PHE A 64 0.93 -1.19 6.36
CA PHE A 64 1.43 0.14 5.99
C PHE A 64 0.71 0.68 4.74
N ALA A 65 0.62 -0.11 3.68
CA ALA A 65 -0.03 0.30 2.43
C ALA A 65 -1.51 0.66 2.62
N GLN A 66 -2.22 -0.06 3.50
CA GLN A 66 -3.58 0.28 3.93
C GLN A 66 -3.60 1.63 4.68
N ALA A 67 -2.71 1.80 5.67
CA ALA A 67 -2.67 2.99 6.51
C ALA A 67 -2.34 4.28 5.74
N VAL A 68 -1.42 4.21 4.76
CA VAL A 68 -1.01 5.37 3.95
C VAL A 68 -1.88 5.58 2.70
N GLY A 69 -2.91 4.75 2.50
CA GLY A 69 -3.86 4.91 1.41
C GLY A 69 -3.37 4.45 0.03
N MET A 70 -2.31 3.65 -0.03
CA MET A 70 -1.95 2.91 -1.25
C MET A 70 -3.02 1.86 -1.59
N VAL A 71 -3.71 1.35 -0.57
CA VAL A 71 -4.85 0.44 -0.71
C VAL A 71 -6.01 0.98 0.10
N ASN A 72 -7.18 1.09 -0.51
CA ASN A 72 -8.44 1.34 0.19
C ASN A 72 -9.11 0.00 0.52
N ASP A 73 -8.89 -0.46 1.74
CA ASP A 73 -9.43 -1.71 2.28
C ASP A 73 -10.55 -1.49 3.31
N HIS A 74 -11.10 -0.27 3.39
CA HIS A 74 -12.37 -0.09 4.08
C HIS A 74 -13.39 -1.09 3.53
N ILE A 75 -14.03 -1.85 4.40
CA ILE A 75 -15.11 -2.76 4.00
C ILE A 75 -16.28 -1.98 3.40
N THR A 76 -17.08 -2.62 2.55
CA THR A 76 -18.06 -1.91 1.68
C THR A 76 -19.17 -1.20 2.44
N ASP A 77 -19.44 -1.57 3.69
CA ASP A 77 -20.41 -0.93 4.59
C ASP A 77 -19.78 0.17 5.49
N CYS A 78 -18.46 0.32 5.48
CA CYS A 78 -17.77 1.39 6.19
C CYS A 78 -18.15 2.76 5.59
N HIS A 79 -18.55 3.71 6.45
CA HIS A 79 -18.91 5.07 6.02
C HIS A 79 -17.80 5.78 5.22
N ARG A 80 -16.53 5.41 5.43
CA ARG A 80 -15.37 5.96 4.72
C ARG A 80 -15.08 5.31 3.36
N HIS A 81 -15.63 4.13 3.04
CA HIS A 81 -15.27 3.38 1.82
C HIS A 81 -15.41 4.22 0.56
N LYS A 82 -16.59 4.83 0.36
CA LYS A 82 -16.88 5.70 -0.79
C LYS A 82 -16.14 7.03 -0.73
N GLU A 83 -15.89 7.56 0.47
CA GLU A 83 -15.20 8.85 0.64
C GLU A 83 -13.73 8.72 0.27
N CYS A 84 -13.03 7.69 0.78
CA CYS A 84 -11.65 7.39 0.42
C CYS A 84 -11.51 7.07 -1.09
N ALA A 85 -12.46 6.34 -1.67
CA ALA A 85 -12.46 6.05 -3.11
C ALA A 85 -12.59 7.32 -3.98
N LYS A 86 -13.26 8.37 -3.50
CA LYS A 86 -13.35 9.66 -4.21
C LYS A 86 -12.03 10.44 -4.17
N LEU A 87 -11.26 10.32 -3.09
CA LEU A 87 -9.96 11.00 -2.96
C LEU A 87 -8.94 10.47 -3.97
N ALA A 88 -9.03 9.19 -4.35
CA ALA A 88 -8.14 8.55 -5.32
C ALA A 88 -8.33 9.01 -6.78
N LYS A 89 -9.37 9.80 -7.08
CA LYS A 89 -9.71 10.26 -8.45
C LYS A 89 -9.19 11.66 -8.79
N ARG A 90 -8.47 12.31 -7.87
CA ARG A 90 -7.85 13.62 -8.08
C ARG A 90 -6.52 13.44 -8.80
#